data_AF-A0A437U9V4-F1
#
_entry.id   AF-A0A437U9V4-F1
#
_cell.length_a   1.000
_cell.length_b   1.000
_cell.length_c   1.000
_cell.angle_alpha   90.00
_cell.angle_beta   90.00
_cell.angle_gamma   90.00
#
_symmetry.space_group_name_H-M   'P 1'
#
loop_
_entity.id
_entity.type
_entity.pdbx_description
1 polymer ?
#
loop_
_entity_poly.entity_id
_entity_poly.type
_entity_poly.pdbx_seq_one_letter_code
_entity_poly.pdbx_strand_id
1 'polypeptide(L)'
;MHRSVIPSGMYSSQIQTKKWKQLEKVYGAYFDREKYFEELHSKHFKTHYNGKPTKRYLKLLEKINQVENISLEDIENLYFI
;
A
#
# COMPACT_ATOMS: atom_id res chain seq x y z
N MET A 1 -22.98 -3.03 -13.45
CA MET A 1 -22.11 -3.97 -14.18
C MET A 1 -21.70 -5.09 -13.24
N HIS A 2 -22.07 -6.34 -13.53
CA HIS A 2 -21.66 -7.49 -12.72
C HIS A 2 -20.27 -7.99 -13.17
N ARG A 3 -19.43 -8.37 -12.22
CA ARG A 3 -18.03 -8.78 -12.41
C ARG A 3 -17.85 -9.99 -13.34
N SER A 4 -18.88 -10.83 -13.50
CA SER A 4 -18.87 -11.95 -14.45
C SER A 4 -19.08 -11.53 -15.91
N VAL A 5 -19.43 -10.27 -16.18
CA VAL A 5 -19.76 -9.77 -17.52
C VAL A 5 -18.52 -9.16 -18.20
N ILE A 6 -17.48 -8.83 -17.44
CA ILE A 6 -16.23 -8.24 -17.95
C ILE A 6 -15.05 -9.02 -17.34
N PRO A 7 -14.57 -10.10 -17.98
CA PRO A 7 -13.42 -10.87 -17.51
C PRO A 7 -12.15 -10.03 -17.35
N SER A 8 -11.99 -8.96 -18.15
CA SER A 8 -10.92 -7.97 -18.03
C SER A 8 -11.13 -6.93 -16.92
N GLY A 9 -12.30 -6.93 -16.26
CA GLY A 9 -12.67 -6.02 -15.17
C GLY A 9 -12.40 -6.59 -13.78
N MET A 10 -11.59 -7.65 -13.70
CA MET A 10 -11.14 -8.21 -12.42
C MET A 10 -10.21 -7.23 -11.69
N TYR A 11 -10.31 -7.18 -10.37
CA TYR A 11 -9.32 -6.47 -9.57
C TYR A 11 -7.95 -7.13 -9.75
N SER A 12 -6.88 -6.34 -9.77
CA SER A 12 -5.50 -6.86 -9.84
C SER A 12 -5.25 -7.92 -8.76
N SER A 13 -5.77 -7.70 -7.55
CA SER A 13 -5.69 -8.66 -6.44
C SER A 13 -6.39 -10.00 -6.70
N GLN A 14 -7.33 -10.08 -7.64
CA GLN A 14 -8.01 -11.34 -7.98
C GLN A 14 -7.16 -12.22 -8.89
N ILE A 15 -6.35 -11.62 -9.75
CA ILE A 15 -5.47 -12.33 -10.70
C ILE A 15 -4.07 -12.61 -10.12
N GLN A 16 -3.71 -11.98 -9.00
CA GLN A 16 -2.44 -12.21 -8.31
C GLN A 16 -2.37 -13.61 -7.66
N THR A 17 -1.18 -14.21 -7.73
CA THR A 17 -0.89 -15.50 -7.07
C THR A 17 -0.93 -15.38 -5.55
N LYS A 18 -1.14 -16.49 -4.84
CA LYS A 18 -1.11 -16.52 -3.36
C LYS A 18 0.24 -16.05 -2.81
N LYS A 19 1.34 -16.45 -3.45
CA LYS A 19 2.70 -16.04 -3.10
C LYS A 19 2.84 -14.51 -3.20
N TRP A 20 2.35 -13.92 -4.29
CA TRP A 20 2.38 -12.47 -4.46
C TRP A 20 1.58 -11.73 -3.39
N LYS A 21 0.39 -12.21 -3.02
CA LYS A 21 -0.41 -11.61 -1.94
C LYS A 21 0.30 -11.64 -0.58
N GLN A 22 1.04 -12.72 -0.30
CA GLN A 22 1.84 -12.83 0.91
C GLN A 22 3.00 -11.83 0.89
N LEU A 23 3.70 -11.70 -0.24
CA LEU A 23 4.72 -10.68 -0.45
C LEU A 23 4.15 -9.26 -0.29
N GLU A 24 3.03 -8.94 -0.93
CA GLU A 24 2.37 -7.63 -0.84
C GLU A 24 1.91 -7.32 0.58
N LYS A 25 1.45 -8.31 1.35
CA LYS A 25 1.04 -8.12 2.75
C LYS A 25 2.19 -7.69 3.65
N VAL A 26 3.38 -8.24 3.43
CA VAL A 26 4.57 -7.98 4.27
C VAL A 26 5.36 -6.80 3.74
N TYR A 27 5.63 -6.77 2.44
CA TYR A 27 6.55 -5.84 1.78
C TYR A 27 5.88 -4.83 0.87
N GLY A 28 4.56 -4.90 0.67
CA GLY A 28 3.86 -3.98 -0.23
C GLY A 28 4.05 -2.52 0.18
N ALA A 29 4.15 -2.25 1.48
CA ALA A 29 4.43 -0.90 1.96
C ALA A 29 5.80 -0.39 1.47
N TYR A 30 6.82 -1.27 1.49
CA TYR A 30 8.16 -0.96 0.98
C TYR A 30 8.15 -0.67 -0.52
N PHE A 31 7.49 -1.53 -1.30
CA PHE A 31 7.40 -1.37 -2.75
C PHE A 31 6.66 -0.09 -3.17
N ASP A 32 5.65 0.31 -2.40
CA ASP A 32 4.86 1.53 -2.64
C ASP A 32 5.41 2.78 -1.92
N ARG A 33 6.63 2.72 -1.36
CA ARG A 33 7.20 3.82 -0.56
C ARG A 33 7.08 5.18 -1.25
N GLU A 34 7.58 5.27 -2.47
CA GLU A 34 7.62 6.54 -3.23
C GLU A 34 6.21 7.09 -3.42
N LYS A 35 5.27 6.24 -3.80
CA LYS A 35 3.86 6.60 -3.98
C LYS A 35 3.25 7.17 -2.71
N TYR A 36 3.57 6.63 -1.52
CA TYR A 36 3.05 7.17 -0.27
C TYR A 36 3.60 8.57 0.02
N PHE A 37 4.89 8.81 -0.21
CA PHE A 37 5.49 10.13 -0.04
C PHE A 37 4.95 11.14 -1.07
N GLU A 38 4.84 10.75 -2.34
CA GLU A 38 4.23 11.58 -3.40
C GLU A 38 2.80 11.96 -3.06
N GLU A 39 2.00 10.99 -2.57
CA GLU A 39 0.63 11.23 -2.17
C GLU A 39 0.55 12.22 -0.99
N LEU A 40 1.40 12.05 0.02
CA LEU A 40 1.46 12.92 1.20
C LEU A 40 1.76 14.37 0.83
N HIS A 41 2.71 14.56 -0.10
CA HIS A 41 3.19 15.87 -0.54
C HIS A 41 2.42 16.44 -1.73
N SER A 42 1.38 15.75 -2.22
CA SER A 42 0.59 16.23 -3.35
C SER A 42 -0.21 17.48 -2.98
N LYS A 43 -0.29 18.42 -3.93
CA LYS A 43 -0.87 19.78 -3.74
C LYS A 43 -2.26 19.79 -3.11
N HIS A 44 -3.08 18.78 -3.39
CA HIS A 44 -4.48 18.71 -2.98
C HIS A 44 -4.75 17.67 -1.88
N PHE A 45 -3.70 17.10 -1.27
CA PHE A 45 -3.86 16.14 -0.20
C PHE A 45 -4.35 16.82 1.09
N LYS A 46 -5.52 16.40 1.56
CA LYS A 46 -6.11 16.93 2.78
C LYS A 46 -5.72 16.12 4.00
N THR A 47 -4.83 16.67 4.82
CA THR A 47 -4.40 16.04 6.08
C THR A 47 -5.47 16.12 7.17
N HIS A 48 -6.22 17.23 7.23
CA HIS A 48 -7.23 17.47 8.26
C HIS A 48 -8.59 17.91 7.70
N TYR A 49 -9.67 17.47 8.32
CA TYR A 49 -11.03 17.95 8.10
C TYR A 49 -11.63 18.39 9.44
N ASN A 50 -12.09 19.65 9.52
CA ASN A 50 -12.62 20.23 10.76
C ASN A 50 -11.65 20.06 11.96
N GLY A 51 -10.37 20.36 11.74
CA GLY A 51 -9.30 20.21 12.74
C GLY A 51 -8.89 18.77 13.07
N LYS A 52 -9.59 17.75 12.56
CA LYS A 52 -9.30 16.34 12.84
C LYS A 52 -8.54 15.70 11.67
N PRO A 53 -7.56 14.81 11.91
CA PRO A 53 -6.85 14.13 10.84
C PRO A 53 -7.80 13.26 10.02
N THR A 54 -7.62 13.23 8.69
CA THR A 54 -8.44 12.39 7.82
C THR A 54 -8.04 10.93 7.94
N LYS A 55 -9.00 10.00 7.76
CA LYS A 55 -8.70 8.56 7.76
C LYS A 55 -7.66 8.18 6.72
N ARG A 56 -7.68 8.84 5.56
CA ARG A 56 -6.71 8.63 4.48
C ARG A 56 -5.31 9.06 4.92
N TYR A 57 -5.19 10.23 5.56
CA TYR A 57 -3.92 10.69 6.13
C TYR A 57 -3.37 9.73 7.18
N LEU A 58 -4.19 9.27 8.12
CA LEU A 58 -3.76 8.32 9.15
C LEU A 58 -3.26 7.00 8.55
N LYS A 59 -3.96 6.45 7.55
CA LYS A 59 -3.51 5.24 6.84
C LYS A 59 -2.18 5.46 6.13
N LEU A 60 -1.99 6.63 5.51
CA LEU A 60 -0.74 6.96 4.83
C LEU A 60 0.43 7.05 5.81
N LEU A 61 0.22 7.69 6.97
CA LEU A 61 1.22 7.74 8.05
C LEU A 61 1.56 6.35 8.58
N GLU A 62 0.57 5.48 8.78
CA GLU A 62 0.81 4.10 9.19
C GLU A 62 1.69 3.37 8.16
N LYS A 63 1.45 3.58 6.87
CA LYS A 63 2.26 3.00 5.79
C LYS A 63 3.67 3.56 5.73
N ILE A 64 3.84 4.86 5.88
CA ILE A 64 5.17 5.49 5.93
C ILE A 64 5.94 4.99 7.15
N ASN A 65 5.28 4.90 8.32
CA ASN A 65 5.89 4.36 9.52
C ASN A 65 6.28 2.88 9.36
N GLN A 66 5.46 2.06 8.70
CA GLN A 66 5.83 0.70 8.34
C GLN A 66 7.13 0.68 7.53
N VAL A 67 7.25 1.54 6.51
CA VAL A 67 8.46 1.62 5.68
C VAL A 67 9.69 2.06 6.46
N GLU A 68 9.55 3.05 7.33
CA GLU A 68 10.66 3.58 8.15
C GLU A 68 11.18 2.58 9.18
N ASN A 69 10.33 1.63 9.61
CA ASN A 69 10.68 0.62 10.60
C ASN A 69 11.04 -0.76 9.99
N ILE A 70 11.21 -0.86 8.67
CA ILE A 70 11.68 -2.10 8.04
C ILE A 70 13.12 -2.36 8.46
N SER A 71 13.37 -3.53 9.03
CA SER A 71 14.71 -3.97 9.40
C SER A 71 15.45 -4.56 8.20
N LEU A 72 16.79 -4.62 8.28
CA LEU A 72 17.59 -5.32 7.27
C LEU A 72 17.22 -6.81 7.19
N GLU A 73 16.90 -7.42 8.33
CA GLU A 73 16.45 -8.82 8.40
C GLU A 73 15.15 -9.04 7.61
N ASP A 74 14.20 -8.11 7.68
CA ASP A 74 12.98 -8.18 6.87
C ASP A 74 13.30 -8.19 5.36
N ILE A 75 14.28 -7.39 4.94
CA ILE A 75 14.74 -7.33 3.55
C ILE A 75 15.49 -8.62 3.16
N GLU A 76 16.33 -9.16 4.03
CA GLU A 76 17.01 -10.44 3.79
C GLU A 76 16.00 -11.58 3.61
N ASN A 77 14.96 -11.61 4.44
CA ASN A 77 13.87 -12.57 4.33
C ASN A 77 13.15 -12.51 2.98
N LEU A 78 13.19 -11.39 2.27
CA LEU A 78 12.64 -11.28 0.91
C LEU A 78 13.37 -12.20 -0.09
N TYR A 79 14.69 -12.35 0.05
CA TYR A 79 15.50 -13.17 -0.86
C TYR A 79 15.25 -14.68 -0.71
N PHE A 80 14.70 -15.09 0.43
CA PHE A 80 14.42 -16.50 0.74
C PHE A 80 12.99 -16.95 0.41
N ILE A 81 12.15 -16.06 -0.15
CA ILE A 81 10.72 -16.32 -0.47
C ILE A 81 10.54 -16.78 -1.92
#